data_AF-A0A9P6AZR3-F1
#
_entry.id   AF-A0A9P6AZR3-F1
#
_cell.length_a   1.000
_cell.length_b   1.000
_cell.length_c   1.000
_cell.angle_alpha   90.00
_cell.angle_beta   90.00
_cell.angle_gamma   90.00
#
_symmetry.space_group_name_H-M   'P 1'
#
loop_
_entity.id
_entity.type
_entity.pdbx_description
1 polymer ?
#
loop_
_entity_poly.entity_id
_entity_poly.type
_entity_poly.pdbx_seq_one_letter_code
_entity_poly.pdbx_strand_id
1 'polypeptide(L)'
;MTTTCLCHCLFPAKLRVSNSVENPNEEYYTCMKRGSPRPSCKSFVWVQGGSLSSVPVASAPSMPTSRRQQLPTTPRTPRSPRAPTVAGLTAQVEELELDKERLEDECVQLKYELVEAHQKVGEALSLQHMLFLGQKAKGLIRRNKKKSKAVAEAGLSNEPSSSKRQKHNEAPLDLPTVPNDPY
;
A
#
# COMPACT_ATOMS: atom_id res chain seq x y z
N MET A 1 18.74 -2.73 2.24
CA MET A 1 17.28 -2.91 2.06
C MET A 1 16.92 -2.42 0.67
N THR A 2 16.30 -3.23 -0.19
CA THR A 2 15.87 -2.82 -1.52
C THR A 2 14.55 -2.06 -1.40
N THR A 3 14.59 -0.74 -1.54
CA THR A 3 13.39 0.10 -1.54
C THR A 3 12.52 -0.27 -2.74
N THR A 4 11.36 -0.88 -2.49
CA THR A 4 10.43 -1.27 -3.55
C THR A 4 9.57 -0.07 -3.92
N CYS A 5 9.78 0.49 -5.11
CA CYS A 5 8.92 1.55 -5.65
C CYS A 5 7.56 0.96 -6.06
N LEU A 6 6.46 1.61 -5.69
CA LEU A 6 5.09 1.21 -6.08
C LEU A 6 4.60 2.06 -7.25
N CYS A 7 3.94 1.42 -8.22
CA CYS A 7 3.26 2.13 -9.30
C CYS A 7 1.93 2.76 -8.83
N HIS A 8 1.27 3.56 -9.68
CA HIS A 8 -0.05 4.14 -9.37
C HIS A 8 -1.15 3.11 -9.13
N CYS A 9 -0.97 1.85 -9.55
CA CYS A 9 -1.88 0.76 -9.23
C CYS A 9 -1.59 0.10 -7.87
N LEU A 10 -0.63 0.63 -7.07
CA LEU A 10 -0.15 0.05 -5.82
C LEU A 10 0.48 -1.35 -5.97
N PHE A 11 0.91 -1.71 -7.17
CA PHE A 11 1.71 -2.91 -7.42
C PHE A 11 3.20 -2.56 -7.43
N PRO A 12 4.08 -3.50 -7.02
CA PRO A 12 5.53 -3.35 -7.17
C PRO A 12 5.91 -2.98 -8.60
N ALA A 13 6.70 -1.92 -8.76
CA ALA A 13 7.22 -1.50 -10.04
C ALA A 13 8.46 -2.33 -10.40
N LYS A 14 8.65 -2.59 -11.69
CA LYS A 14 9.85 -3.27 -12.22
C LYS A 14 10.89 -2.24 -12.59
N LEU A 15 12.09 -2.43 -12.07
CA LEU A 15 13.29 -1.73 -12.52
C LEU A 15 13.64 -2.17 -13.95
N ARG A 16 13.90 -1.20 -14.81
CA ARG A 16 14.37 -1.38 -16.18
C ARG A 16 15.50 -0.41 -16.46
N VAL A 17 16.31 -0.75 -17.45
CA VAL A 17 17.39 0.08 -17.97
C VAL A 17 16.95 0.69 -19.29
N SER A 18 17.21 1.98 -19.46
CA SER A 18 16.92 2.72 -20.68
C SER A 18 17.97 2.44 -21.74
N ASN A 19 17.50 2.18 -22.97
CA ASN A 19 18.35 2.04 -24.17
C ASN A 19 18.22 3.27 -25.09
N SER A 20 17.69 4.38 -24.58
CA SER A 20 17.57 5.62 -25.37
C SER A 20 18.94 6.25 -25.63
N VAL A 21 19.08 6.94 -26.77
CA VAL A 21 20.30 7.69 -27.09
C VAL A 21 20.55 8.85 -26.11
N GLU A 22 19.47 9.48 -25.64
CA GLU A 22 19.54 10.63 -24.72
C GLU A 22 19.95 10.23 -23.30
N ASN A 23 19.42 9.10 -22.81
CA ASN A 23 19.65 8.59 -21.45
C ASN A 23 20.04 7.11 -21.50
N PRO A 24 21.24 6.76 -21.99
CA PRO A 24 21.67 5.38 -22.08
C PRO A 24 22.03 4.83 -20.70
N ASN A 25 21.61 3.60 -20.41
CA ASN A 25 21.87 2.90 -19.15
C ASN A 25 21.22 3.51 -17.90
N GLU A 26 20.33 4.50 -18.05
CA GLU A 26 19.60 5.03 -16.90
C GLU A 26 18.51 4.08 -16.43
N GLU A 27 18.39 3.93 -15.12
CA GLU A 27 17.41 3.04 -14.51
C GLU A 27 16.09 3.75 -14.22
N TYR A 28 14.98 3.08 -14.53
CA TYR A 28 13.63 3.58 -14.27
C TYR A 28 12.69 2.48 -13.79
N TYR A 29 11.72 2.86 -12.97
CA TYR A 29 10.64 1.99 -12.53
C TYR A 29 9.42 2.10 -13.46
N THR A 30 8.87 0.95 -13.88
CA THR A 30 7.66 0.86 -14.70
C THR A 30 6.63 -0.11 -14.11
N CYS A 31 5.34 0.11 -14.39
CA CYS A 31 4.27 -0.80 -13.95
C CYS A 31 4.43 -2.21 -14.55
N MET A 32 4.28 -3.24 -13.70
CA MET A 32 4.33 -4.66 -14.09
C MET A 32 2.98 -5.27 -14.47
N LYS A 33 1.87 -4.54 -14.32
CA LYS A 33 0.53 -5.10 -14.46
C LYS A 33 0.30 -5.62 -15.89
N ARG A 34 0.38 -6.94 -16.09
CA ARG A 34 0.06 -7.65 -17.34
C ARG A 34 -1.15 -8.56 -17.09
N GLY A 35 -2.05 -8.66 -18.08
CA GLY A 35 -3.16 -9.61 -18.05
C GLY A 35 -4.39 -9.22 -17.20
N SER A 36 -4.48 -7.97 -16.71
CA SER A 36 -5.71 -7.48 -16.09
C SER A 36 -6.61 -6.81 -17.13
N PRO A 37 -7.95 -6.85 -16.99
CA PRO A 37 -8.87 -6.16 -17.91
C PRO A 37 -8.70 -4.62 -17.87
N ARG A 38 -8.03 -4.09 -16.84
CA ARG A 38 -7.64 -2.69 -16.77
C ARG A 38 -6.27 -2.49 -17.41
N PRO A 39 -6.08 -1.45 -18.24
CA PRO A 39 -4.79 -1.15 -18.84
C PRO A 39 -3.73 -0.90 -17.74
N SER A 40 -2.46 -1.20 -18.05
CA SER A 40 -1.35 -0.86 -17.17
C SER A 40 -1.35 0.65 -16.91
N CYS A 41 -1.10 1.06 -15.66
CA CYS A 41 -0.84 2.47 -15.42
C CYS A 41 0.50 2.81 -16.10
N LYS A 42 0.53 3.91 -16.87
CA LYS A 42 1.74 4.41 -17.55
C LYS A 42 2.71 5.06 -16.53
N SER A 43 2.81 4.52 -15.32
CA SER A 43 3.69 5.04 -14.28
C SER A 43 5.13 4.87 -14.73
N PHE A 44 5.88 5.96 -14.65
CA PHE A 44 7.28 6.02 -15.01
C PHE A 44 7.98 6.91 -13.99
N VAL A 45 9.03 6.40 -13.35
CA VAL A 45 9.80 7.14 -12.35
C VAL A 45 11.27 6.83 -12.55
N TRP A 46 12.08 7.86 -12.80
CA TRP A 46 13.53 7.74 -12.84
C TRP A 46 14.10 7.44 -11.46
N VAL A 47 15.13 6.60 -11.38
CA VAL A 47 15.87 6.37 -10.15
C VAL A 47 16.76 7.59 -9.88
N GLN A 48 16.36 8.47 -8.97
CA GLN A 48 17.23 9.58 -8.55
C GLN A 48 18.30 9.07 -7.57
N GLY A 49 19.57 9.17 -7.96
CA GLY A 49 20.68 9.15 -7.01
C GLY A 49 21.31 7.79 -6.66
N GLY A 50 21.18 6.76 -7.49
CA GLY A 50 21.84 5.48 -7.21
C GLY A 50 22.04 4.60 -8.43
N SER A 51 23.03 4.92 -9.27
CA SER A 51 23.56 3.93 -10.21
C SER A 51 24.21 2.81 -9.39
N LEU A 52 23.51 1.69 -9.19
CA LEU A 52 24.08 0.50 -8.56
C LEU A 52 25.02 -0.27 -9.52
N SER A 53 25.17 0.21 -10.76
CA SER A 53 25.96 -0.47 -11.78
C SER A 53 26.68 0.54 -12.67
N SER A 54 27.58 1.32 -12.08
CA SER A 54 28.67 1.91 -12.86
C SER A 54 29.70 0.80 -13.14
N VAL A 55 29.38 -0.13 -14.04
CA VAL A 55 30.43 -0.88 -14.73
C VAL A 55 31.11 0.15 -15.63
N PRO A 56 32.41 0.47 -15.45
CA PRO A 56 33.09 1.39 -16.33
C PRO A 56 33.07 0.79 -17.74
N VAL A 57 32.27 1.37 -18.63
CA VAL A 57 32.39 1.14 -20.06
C VAL A 57 33.79 1.59 -20.44
N ALA A 58 34.64 0.62 -20.75
CA ALA A 58 36.01 0.83 -21.18
C ALA A 58 36.06 1.88 -22.29
N SER A 59 36.86 2.90 -22.04
CA SER A 59 37.11 4.04 -22.91
C SER A 59 37.42 3.61 -24.35
N ALA A 60 36.70 4.18 -25.31
CA ALA A 60 37.11 4.14 -26.71
C ALA A 60 38.44 4.89 -26.88
N PRO A 61 39.39 4.38 -27.69
CA PRO A 61 40.66 5.06 -27.93
C PRO A 61 40.45 6.25 -28.86
N SER A 62 40.73 7.46 -28.38
CA SER A 62 40.85 8.66 -29.22
C SER A 62 42.34 9.03 -29.37
N MET A 63 42.72 9.25 -30.63
CA MET A 63 44.08 9.52 -31.13
C MET A 63 44.77 10.74 -30.46
N PRO A 64 46.11 10.78 -30.44
CA PRO A 64 46.86 11.85 -29.82
C PRO A 64 46.95 13.04 -30.78
N THR A 65 46.44 14.21 -30.36
CA THR A 65 46.78 15.48 -31.03
C THR A 65 47.67 16.30 -30.12
N SER A 66 48.93 16.35 -30.52
CA SER A 66 49.99 17.17 -29.94
C SER A 66 49.58 18.65 -29.94
N ARG A 67 49.46 19.26 -28.76
CA ARG A 67 49.55 20.72 -28.64
C ARG A 67 50.16 21.12 -27.30
N ARG A 68 51.46 21.38 -27.37
CA ARG A 68 52.26 22.09 -26.37
C ARG A 68 51.64 23.48 -26.17
N GLN A 69 50.95 23.69 -25.05
CA GLN A 69 50.63 25.03 -24.55
C GLN A 69 51.14 25.17 -23.13
N GLN A 70 51.71 26.35 -22.89
CA GLN A 70 52.52 26.74 -21.76
C GLN A 70 51.71 26.76 -20.46
N LEU A 71 52.35 26.34 -19.37
CA LEU A 71 51.80 26.37 -18.01
C LEU A 71 51.48 27.82 -17.58
N PRO A 72 50.24 28.11 -17.14
CA PRO A 72 49.97 29.23 -16.26
C PRO A 72 50.46 28.87 -14.85
N THR A 73 51.25 29.75 -14.25
CA THR A 73 51.63 29.70 -12.83
C THR A 73 50.37 29.61 -11.97
N THR A 74 50.24 28.51 -11.25
CA THR A 74 49.09 28.22 -10.39
C THR A 74 48.97 29.26 -9.26
N PRO A 75 47.77 29.81 -9.00
CA PRO A 75 47.54 30.60 -7.80
C PRO A 75 47.70 29.70 -6.58
N ARG A 76 48.31 30.24 -5.51
CA ARG A 76 48.48 29.56 -4.21
C ARG A 76 47.20 28.80 -3.84
N THR A 77 47.30 27.48 -3.81
CA THR A 77 46.25 26.59 -3.35
C THR A 77 45.81 27.03 -1.96
N PRO A 78 44.50 27.25 -1.71
CA PRO A 78 44.01 27.39 -0.34
C PRO A 78 44.45 26.13 0.43
N ARG A 79 45.00 26.35 1.64
CA ARG A 79 45.53 25.29 2.50
C ARG A 79 44.57 24.11 2.49
N SER A 80 45.08 22.95 2.05
CA SER A 80 44.35 21.69 2.09
C SER A 80 43.71 21.55 3.48
N PRO A 81 42.40 21.25 3.57
CA PRO A 81 41.76 21.03 4.87
C PRO A 81 42.58 19.98 5.61
N ARG A 82 42.95 20.31 6.86
CA ARG A 82 43.72 19.39 7.71
C ARG A 82 42.94 18.08 7.78
N ALA A 83 43.64 16.97 7.54
CA ALA A 83 43.05 15.65 7.72
C ALA A 83 42.46 15.55 9.14
N PRO A 84 41.26 14.96 9.28
CA PRO A 84 40.64 14.78 10.58
C PRO A 84 41.60 13.99 11.48
N THR A 85 41.79 14.48 12.71
CA THR A 85 42.61 13.80 13.71
C THR A 85 41.86 12.59 14.24
N VAL A 86 42.59 11.56 14.68
CA VAL A 86 41.98 10.36 15.30
C VAL A 86 41.05 10.75 16.45
N ALA A 87 41.45 11.68 17.31
CA ALA A 87 40.61 12.18 18.39
C ALA A 87 39.31 12.86 17.89
N GLY A 88 39.37 13.58 16.77
CA GLY A 88 38.18 14.19 16.16
C GLY A 88 37.22 13.15 15.57
N LEU A 89 37.75 12.06 15.01
CA LEU A 89 36.94 10.95 14.53
C LEU A 89 36.30 10.17 15.68
N THR A 90 37.02 9.96 16.79
CA THR A 90 36.45 9.28 17.98
C THR A 90 35.27 10.05 18.57
N ALA A 91 35.39 11.38 18.71
CA ALA A 91 34.28 12.19 19.21
C ALA A 91 33.06 12.16 18.27
N GLN A 92 33.27 12.12 16.95
CA GLN A 92 32.18 11.97 15.98
C GLN A 92 31.48 10.61 16.09
N VAL A 93 32.21 9.54 16.43
CA VAL A 93 31.59 8.21 16.61
C VAL A 93 30.65 8.21 17.81
N GLU A 94 31.05 8.80 18.94
CA GLU A 94 30.19 8.91 20.13
C GLU A 94 28.91 9.72 19.85
N GLU A 95 29.03 10.83 19.13
CA GLU A 95 27.87 11.64 18.71
C GLU A 95 26.92 10.85 17.79
N LEU A 96 27.47 10.10 16.83
CA LEU A 96 26.69 9.27 15.91
C LEU A 96 26.01 8.10 16.62
N GLU A 97 26.60 7.54 17.68
CA GLU A 97 25.98 6.49 18.47
C GLU A 97 24.76 7.01 19.24
N LEU A 98 24.85 8.19 19.85
CA LEU A 98 23.72 8.85 20.50
C LEU A 98 22.60 9.20 19.51
N ASP A 99 22.97 9.71 18.33
CA ASP A 99 22.02 10.01 17.26
C ASP A 99 21.31 8.76 16.75
N LYS A 100 22.05 7.64 16.63
CA LYS A 100 21.49 6.35 16.26
C LYS A 100 20.47 5.87 17.30
N GLU A 101 20.80 5.92 18.58
CA GLU A 101 19.88 5.52 19.67
C GLU A 101 18.60 6.37 19.65
N ARG A 102 18.73 7.69 19.53
CA ARG A 102 17.57 8.59 19.39
C ARG A 102 16.69 8.23 18.20
N LEU A 103 17.28 7.96 17.03
CA LEU A 103 16.53 7.59 15.83
C LEU A 103 15.87 6.21 15.96
N GLU A 104 16.50 5.27 16.67
CA GLU A 104 15.90 3.97 16.98
C GLU A 104 14.67 4.13 17.89
N ASP A 105 14.74 4.98 18.91
CA ASP A 105 13.61 5.32 19.77
C ASP A 105 12.47 6.01 19.00
N GLU A 106 12.79 6.99 18.15
CA GLU A 106 11.81 7.63 17.27
C GLU A 106 11.13 6.63 16.34
N CYS A 107 11.89 5.67 15.79
CA CYS A 107 11.32 4.61 14.96
C CYS A 107 10.39 3.68 15.75
N VAL A 108 10.71 3.37 17.00
CA VAL A 108 9.84 2.57 17.89
C VAL A 108 8.55 3.33 18.18
N GLN A 109 8.65 4.62 18.52
CA GLN A 109 7.50 5.47 18.79
C GLN A 109 6.56 5.57 17.58
N LEU A 110 7.11 5.82 16.38
CA LEU A 110 6.31 5.87 15.15
C LEU A 110 5.64 4.53 14.81
N LYS A 111 6.27 3.39 15.15
CA LYS A 111 5.64 2.07 14.99
C LYS A 111 4.43 1.91 15.90
N TYR A 112 4.50 2.37 17.15
CA TYR A 112 3.36 2.35 18.06
C TYR A 112 2.20 3.21 17.53
N GLU A 113 2.50 4.44 17.09
CA GLU A 113 1.50 5.34 16.51
C GLU A 113 0.84 4.75 15.27
N LEU A 114 1.60 4.08 14.41
CA LEU A 114 1.08 3.40 13.23
C LEU A 114 0.11 2.26 13.60
N VAL A 115 0.44 1.45 14.62
CA VAL A 115 -0.42 0.38 15.10
C VAL A 115 -1.73 0.95 15.68
N GLU A 116 -1.64 2.01 16.47
CA GLU A 116 -2.82 2.68 17.03
C GLU A 116 -3.72 3.27 15.93
N ALA A 117 -3.12 3.92 14.92
CA ALA A 117 -3.85 4.44 13.77
C ALA A 117 -4.54 3.31 13.00
N HIS A 118 -3.87 2.17 12.79
CA HIS A 118 -4.45 1.01 12.13
C HIS A 118 -5.64 0.43 12.91
N GLN A 119 -5.54 0.37 14.24
CA GLN A 119 -6.66 -0.03 15.09
C GLN A 119 -7.86 0.91 14.95
N LYS A 120 -7.63 2.23 15.01
CA LYS A 120 -8.68 3.25 14.82
C LYS A 120 -9.37 3.13 13.46
N VAL A 121 -8.61 2.86 12.40
CA VAL A 121 -9.17 2.60 11.06
C VAL A 121 -10.04 1.34 11.06
N GLY A 122 -9.60 0.26 11.72
CA GLY A 122 -10.39 -0.96 11.88
C GLY A 122 -11.73 -0.73 12.60
N GLU A 123 -11.71 0.03 13.69
CA GLU A 123 -12.91 0.40 14.45
C GLU A 123 -13.87 1.25 13.60
N ALA A 124 -13.34 2.24 12.88
CA ALA A 124 -14.14 3.08 11.99
C ALA A 124 -14.82 2.29 10.87
N LEU A 125 -14.10 1.35 10.24
CA LEU A 125 -14.65 0.47 9.22
C LEU A 125 -15.74 -0.47 9.78
N SER A 126 -15.54 -0.99 10.99
CA SER A 126 -16.55 -1.80 11.69
C SER A 126 -17.83 -1.01 11.95
N LEU A 127 -17.71 0.22 12.46
CA LEU A 127 -18.86 1.11 12.68
C LEU A 127 -19.57 1.45 11.37
N GLN A 128 -18.83 1.73 10.31
CA GLN A 128 -19.40 1.99 8.99
C GLN A 128 -20.20 0.79 8.48
N HIS A 129 -19.70 -0.43 8.66
CA HIS A 129 -20.40 -1.65 8.29
C HIS A 129 -21.70 -1.81 9.09
N MET A 130 -21.68 -1.59 10.41
CA MET A 130 -22.86 -1.67 11.26
C MET A 130 -23.93 -0.64 10.86
N LEU A 131 -23.53 0.59 10.53
CA LEU A 131 -24.44 1.62 10.03
C LEU A 131 -25.09 1.20 8.70
N PHE A 132 -24.31 0.64 7.79
CA PHE A 132 -24.80 0.13 6.51
C PHE A 132 -25.85 -0.97 6.70
N LEU A 133 -25.57 -1.95 7.55
CA LEU A 133 -26.53 -3.02 7.88
C LEU A 133 -27.81 -2.44 8.52
N GLY A 134 -27.67 -1.48 9.44
CA GLY A 134 -28.79 -0.80 10.07
C GLY A 134 -29.69 -0.07 9.06
N GLN A 135 -29.12 0.58 8.05
CA GLN A 135 -29.89 1.22 6.97
C GLN A 135 -30.62 0.20 6.11
N LYS A 136 -29.97 -0.92 5.77
CA LYS A 136 -30.59 -2.02 5.01
C LYS A 136 -31.77 -2.64 5.76
N ALA A 137 -31.61 -2.89 7.06
CA ALA A 137 -32.67 -3.39 7.93
C ALA A 137 -33.87 -2.42 8.00
N LYS A 138 -33.62 -1.11 8.18
CA LYS A 138 -34.68 -0.08 8.14
C LYS A 138 -35.43 -0.10 6.81
N GLY A 139 -34.73 -0.27 5.69
CA GLY A 139 -35.34 -0.40 4.35
C GLY A 139 -36.23 -1.64 4.21
N LEU A 140 -35.82 -2.79 4.76
CA LEU A 140 -36.64 -4.01 4.79
C LEU A 140 -37.90 -3.83 5.64
N ILE A 141 -37.78 -3.26 6.84
CA ILE A 141 -38.93 -2.98 7.72
C ILE A 141 -39.95 -2.08 7.01
N ARG A 142 -39.50 -1.02 6.33
CA ARG A 142 -40.39 -0.14 5.56
C ARG A 142 -41.11 -0.89 4.43
N ARG A 143 -40.42 -1.76 3.70
CA ARG A 143 -41.01 -2.58 2.62
C ARG A 143 -42.04 -3.57 3.17
N ASN A 144 -41.73 -4.27 4.25
CA ASN A 144 -42.67 -5.19 4.89
C ASN A 144 -43.91 -4.44 5.41
N LYS A 145 -43.73 -3.28 6.05
CA LYS A 145 -44.85 -2.45 6.50
C LYS A 145 -45.76 -2.01 5.34
N LYS A 146 -45.19 -1.62 4.19
CA LYS A 146 -45.96 -1.31 2.97
C LYS A 146 -46.70 -2.54 2.44
N LYS A 147 -46.05 -3.70 2.40
CA LYS A 147 -46.66 -4.96 1.96
C LYS A 147 -47.82 -5.37 2.86
N SER A 148 -47.65 -5.33 4.19
CA SER A 148 -48.71 -5.63 5.15
C SER A 148 -49.90 -4.67 5.01
N LYS A 149 -49.64 -3.37 4.79
CA LYS A 149 -50.71 -2.39 4.53
C LYS A 149 -51.48 -2.71 3.24
N ALA A 150 -50.79 -3.02 2.15
CA ALA A 150 -51.42 -3.40 0.89
C ALA A 150 -52.25 -4.69 1.00
N VAL A 151 -51.76 -5.69 1.74
CA VAL A 151 -52.51 -6.93 2.01
C VAL A 151 -53.76 -6.65 2.84
N ALA A 152 -53.69 -5.77 3.85
CA ALA A 152 -54.86 -5.38 4.64
C ALA A 152 -55.91 -4.63 3.81
N GLU A 153 -55.49 -3.74 2.91
CA GLU A 153 -56.38 -3.03 1.98
C GLU A 153 -57.02 -3.97 0.96
N ALA A 154 -56.28 -4.96 0.44
CA ALA A 154 -56.80 -5.97 -0.49
C ALA A 154 -57.72 -7.02 0.18
N GLY A 155 -57.53 -7.29 1.48
CA GLY A 155 -58.34 -8.24 2.23
C GLY A 155 -59.75 -7.75 2.59
N LEU A 156 -60.01 -6.44 2.48
CA LEU A 156 -61.32 -5.85 2.72
C LEU A 156 -62.33 -6.11 1.58
N SER A 157 -61.92 -6.73 0.46
CA SER A 157 -62.81 -7.07 -0.66
C SER A 157 -63.16 -8.56 -0.77
N ASN A 158 -62.64 -9.42 0.09
CA ASN A 158 -62.99 -10.85 0.09
C ASN A 158 -63.67 -11.20 1.41
N GLU A 159 -64.99 -11.07 1.45
CA GLU A 159 -65.81 -11.72 2.46
C GLU A 159 -65.43 -13.21 2.51
N PRO A 160 -65.13 -13.78 3.69
CA PRO A 160 -64.85 -15.18 3.82
C PRO A 160 -66.16 -15.95 3.64
N SER A 161 -66.42 -16.40 2.42
CA SER A 161 -67.46 -17.38 2.14
C SER A 161 -67.15 -18.64 2.97
N SER A 162 -67.93 -18.84 4.02
CA SER A 162 -67.75 -19.91 4.99
C SER A 162 -67.79 -21.26 4.28
N SER A 163 -66.68 -22.00 4.25
CA SER A 163 -66.78 -23.43 4.03
C SER A 163 -65.55 -24.21 4.48
N LYS A 164 -65.88 -25.25 5.26
CA LYS A 164 -65.09 -26.44 5.61
C LYS A 164 -63.85 -26.24 6.48
N ARG A 165 -64.13 -26.31 7.79
CA ARG A 165 -63.27 -26.96 8.80
C ARG A 165 -62.72 -28.28 8.24
N GLN A 166 -61.45 -28.32 7.88
CA GLN A 166 -60.72 -29.55 7.60
C GLN A 166 -59.77 -29.79 8.77
N LYS A 167 -60.13 -30.78 9.61
CA LYS A 167 -59.27 -31.31 10.68
C LYS A 167 -58.01 -31.87 10.01
N HIS A 168 -56.86 -31.23 10.20
CA HIS A 168 -55.57 -31.83 9.88
C HIS A 168 -54.92 -32.32 11.17
N ASN A 169 -54.62 -33.62 11.15
CA ASN A 169 -53.92 -34.37 12.17
C ASN A 169 -52.55 -33.75 12.45
N GLU A 170 -52.23 -33.60 13.73
CA GLU A 170 -50.89 -33.32 14.23
C GLU A 170 -49.99 -34.52 13.91
N ALA A 171 -48.91 -34.27 13.17
CA ALA A 171 -47.79 -35.21 13.07
C ALA A 171 -46.75 -34.80 14.12
N PRO A 172 -46.17 -35.74 14.89
CA PRO A 172 -45.17 -35.44 15.90
C PRO A 172 -43.86 -34.97 15.25
N LEU A 173 -43.30 -33.89 15.79
CA LEU A 173 -41.98 -33.37 15.40
C LEU A 173 -40.89 -34.22 16.06
N ASP A 174 -40.18 -35.03 15.26
CA ASP A 174 -38.93 -35.65 15.67
C ASP A 174 -37.85 -34.56 15.86
N LEU A 175 -37.33 -34.48 17.09
CA LEU A 175 -36.20 -33.64 17.46
C LEU A 175 -34.89 -34.24 16.92
N PRO A 176 -34.04 -33.47 16.23
CA PRO A 176 -32.71 -33.95 15.86
C PRO A 176 -31.78 -33.95 17.07
N THR A 177 -31.28 -35.14 17.43
CA THR A 177 -30.20 -35.35 18.40
C THR A 177 -28.90 -34.75 17.85
N VAL A 178 -28.36 -33.75 18.53
CA VAL A 178 -27.04 -33.18 18.24
C VAL A 178 -25.97 -34.06 18.89
N PRO A 179 -25.02 -34.64 18.14
CA PRO A 179 -23.88 -35.33 18.74
C PRO A 179 -22.91 -34.31 19.36
N ASN A 180 -22.62 -34.50 20.65
CA ASN A 180 -21.48 -33.86 21.31
C ASN A 180 -20.21 -34.54 20.80
N ASP A 181 -19.37 -33.80 20.07
CA ASP A 181 -17.98 -34.17 19.85
C ASP A 181 -17.08 -33.32 20.75
N PRO A 182 -16.25 -33.94 21.60
CA PRO A 182 -15.22 -33.26 22.38
C PRO A 182 -13.88 -33.30 21.62
N TYR A 183 -13.43 -32.14 21.15
CA TYR A 183 -12.01 -31.88 20.86
C TYR A 183 -11.66 -30.44 21.23
#